data_AF-A0A0N8HAT8-F1
#
_entry.id   AF-A0A0N8HAT8-F1
#
_cell.length_a   1.000
_cell.length_b   1.000
_cell.length_c   1.000
_cell.angle_alpha   90.00
_cell.angle_beta   90.00
_cell.angle_gamma   90.00
#
_symmetry.space_group_name_H-M   'P 1'
#
loop_
_entity.id
_entity.type
_entity.pdbx_description
1 polymer ?
#
loop_
_entity_poly.entity_id
_entity_poly.type
_entity_poly.pdbx_seq_one_letter_code
_entity_poly.pdbx_strand_id
1 'polypeptide(L)'
;MSIDRDRVNRTWRGWRGPVVTIAINVVLVGAVGCAAVESRAGDSRAATDGTPLPSSPGTAGADRTVDLEQYIYATGHCYTWRQEISKSDVKDVPCEDRHLFEAVDDTDLDKEYSSSAFYPRPEEWPDIIARYCSQMMDEYLGYPLDPYGRFGAGAVYPDSVGWEQGDRSVTCGIVASGTETDPLTAFMPFEGAVRGADQAWVPAVGTCFSDDAGHLTETSCAAPHNLQSIGAVTVPGTPPGDGPPSDSWLDEQASQLCADLAAPYLRTDRFDSASLTPQWNPIDPESWRAGTRRTSCYVGFVDENGTSVPVHAAMPVPAA
;
A
#
# COMPACT_ATOMS: atom_id res chain seq x y z
N MET A 1 21.25 7.43 -55.88
CA MET A 1 21.80 6.09 -55.58
C MET A 1 20.78 5.08 -56.04
N SER A 2 21.18 4.23 -56.98
CA SER A 2 20.33 3.23 -57.63
C SER A 2 20.65 1.85 -57.09
N ILE A 3 19.60 1.01 -57.06
CA ILE A 3 19.56 -0.45 -57.29
C ILE A 3 18.80 -1.16 -56.18
N ASP A 4 17.51 -1.35 -56.50
CA ASP A 4 16.68 -2.47 -56.09
C ASP A 4 17.13 -3.74 -56.83
N ARG A 5 17.12 -4.89 -56.17
CA ARG A 5 17.36 -6.20 -56.80
C ARG A 5 16.82 -7.36 -55.95
N ASP A 6 15.67 -7.86 -56.38
CA ASP A 6 15.13 -9.20 -56.17
C ASP A 6 16.14 -10.34 -56.35
N ARG A 7 15.94 -11.42 -55.55
CA ARG A 7 16.17 -12.88 -55.76
C ARG A 7 16.74 -13.54 -54.49
N VAL A 8 16.26 -14.66 -53.93
CA VAL A 8 15.90 -15.95 -54.54
C VAL A 8 15.07 -16.80 -53.54
N ASN A 9 14.02 -17.44 -54.06
CA ASN A 9 13.30 -18.60 -53.49
C ASN A 9 14.20 -19.81 -53.14
N ARG A 10 14.00 -20.44 -51.96
CA ARG A 10 13.74 -21.91 -51.93
C ARG A 10 13.27 -22.45 -50.57
N THR A 11 12.14 -23.13 -50.66
CA THR A 11 11.50 -24.07 -49.74
C THR A 11 12.38 -25.26 -49.35
N TRP A 12 12.23 -25.76 -48.12
CA TRP A 12 12.38 -27.19 -47.81
C TRP A 12 11.33 -27.64 -46.78
N ARG A 13 10.57 -28.69 -47.15
CA ARG A 13 9.61 -29.40 -46.32
C ARG A 13 10.34 -30.40 -45.42
N GLY A 14 9.92 -30.46 -44.16
CA GLY A 14 9.55 -31.70 -43.45
C GLY A 14 10.65 -32.55 -42.84
N TRP A 15 10.63 -32.64 -41.51
CA TRP A 15 10.74 -33.92 -40.81
C TRP A 15 9.94 -33.89 -39.51
N ARG A 16 9.03 -34.85 -39.35
CA ARG A 16 8.30 -35.15 -38.13
C ARG A 16 9.18 -36.05 -37.27
N GLY A 17 9.52 -35.60 -36.07
CA GLY A 17 9.97 -36.45 -34.97
C GLY A 17 9.06 -36.21 -33.77
N PRO A 18 8.70 -37.24 -32.97
CA PRO A 18 7.95 -37.02 -31.75
C PRO A 18 8.92 -36.47 -30.70
N VAL A 19 8.83 -35.19 -30.40
CA VAL A 19 9.41 -34.66 -29.16
C VAL A 19 8.45 -35.09 -28.07
N VAL A 20 8.83 -36.13 -27.33
CA VAL A 20 8.25 -36.40 -26.01
C VAL A 20 8.71 -35.25 -25.12
N THR A 21 7.89 -34.22 -25.02
CA THR A 21 8.07 -33.18 -24.00
C THR A 21 7.77 -33.83 -22.66
N ILE A 22 8.82 -34.27 -21.96
CA ILE A 22 8.72 -34.51 -20.53
C ILE A 22 8.52 -33.13 -19.93
N ALA A 23 7.26 -32.78 -19.65
CA ALA A 23 6.95 -31.65 -18.78
C ALA A 23 7.42 -32.06 -17.39
N ILE A 24 8.67 -31.71 -17.06
CA ILE A 24 9.10 -31.65 -15.67
C ILE A 24 8.36 -30.42 -15.12
N ASN A 25 7.21 -30.65 -14.49
CA ASN A 25 6.63 -29.65 -13.61
C ASN A 25 7.57 -29.57 -12.41
N VAL A 26 8.59 -28.71 -12.49
CA VAL A 26 9.28 -28.25 -11.29
C VAL A 26 8.26 -27.36 -10.60
N VAL A 27 7.59 -27.92 -9.60
CA VAL A 27 6.81 -27.14 -8.64
C VAL A 27 7.87 -26.42 -7.83
N LEU A 28 8.20 -25.18 -8.20
CA LEU A 28 8.89 -24.34 -7.24
C LEU A 28 7.85 -23.56 -6.44
N VAL A 29 8.27 -23.21 -5.24
CA VAL A 29 7.40 -22.78 -4.15
C VAL A 29 7.77 -21.37 -3.78
N GLY A 30 6.78 -20.47 -3.82
CA GLY A 30 6.94 -19.08 -3.42
C GLY A 30 6.31 -18.80 -2.06
N ALA A 31 7.02 -18.04 -1.23
CA ALA A 31 6.51 -17.23 -0.13
C ALA A 31 6.08 -15.83 -0.63
N VAL A 32 5.30 -15.09 0.17
CA VAL A 32 4.93 -13.69 -0.12
C VAL A 32 5.26 -12.81 1.08
N GLY A 33 5.75 -11.59 0.84
CA GLY A 33 5.97 -10.58 1.86
C GLY A 33 5.71 -9.14 1.38
N CYS A 34 5.65 -8.21 2.32
CA CYS A 34 5.46 -6.78 2.07
C CYS A 34 6.59 -5.96 2.72
N ALA A 35 6.99 -4.87 2.10
CA ALA A 35 7.78 -3.84 2.76
C ALA A 35 6.85 -2.85 3.46
N ALA A 36 6.75 -2.92 4.78
CA ALA A 36 6.12 -1.85 5.56
C ALA A 36 7.08 -0.66 5.64
N VAL A 37 6.65 0.51 5.17
CA VAL A 37 7.39 1.76 5.39
C VAL A 37 7.05 2.24 6.80
N GLU A 38 7.99 2.09 7.74
CA GLU A 38 7.92 2.83 9.01
C GLU A 38 8.18 4.31 8.71
N SER A 39 7.12 5.13 8.68
CA SER A 39 7.23 6.58 8.63
C SER A 39 7.80 7.11 9.95
N ARG A 40 9.13 7.24 10.04
CA ARG A 40 9.78 8.04 11.08
C ARG A 40 9.56 9.52 10.75
N ALA A 41 8.54 10.12 11.34
CA ALA A 41 8.40 11.57 11.41
C ALA A 41 9.58 12.13 12.24
N GLY A 42 10.66 12.53 11.57
CA GLY A 42 11.83 13.11 12.22
C GLY A 42 11.67 14.62 12.39
N ASP A 43 11.28 15.08 13.59
CA ASP A 43 11.39 16.50 13.94
C ASP A 43 12.85 16.83 14.30
N SER A 44 13.46 17.73 13.53
CA SER A 44 14.84 18.17 13.73
C SER A 44 14.92 19.27 14.78
N ARG A 45 15.20 18.94 16.04
CA ARG A 45 15.74 19.90 17.04
C ARG A 45 16.83 19.26 17.90
N ALA A 46 17.93 19.99 18.06
CA ALA A 46 19.19 19.53 18.63
C ALA A 46 19.26 19.63 20.18
N ALA A 47 19.97 18.64 20.77
CA ALA A 47 20.67 18.56 22.08
C ALA A 47 19.77 18.54 23.36
N THR A 48 19.97 17.69 24.38
CA THR A 48 21.18 17.17 25.04
C THR A 48 20.96 15.83 25.79
N ASP A 49 22.04 15.04 25.87
CA ASP A 49 22.48 14.08 26.92
C ASP A 49 21.45 13.43 27.90
N GLY A 50 21.38 12.09 27.92
CA GLY A 50 20.76 11.34 29.03
C GLY A 50 20.29 9.90 28.75
N THR A 51 21.15 8.92 29.05
CA THR A 51 20.86 7.53 29.48
C THR A 51 20.01 6.58 28.58
N PRO A 52 20.55 5.43 28.13
CA PRO A 52 19.78 4.42 27.39
C PRO A 52 19.04 3.47 28.34
N LEU A 53 17.71 3.34 28.18
CA LEU A 53 16.85 2.36 28.86
C LEU A 53 15.53 2.17 28.08
N PRO A 54 14.89 1.01 28.17
CA PRO A 54 15.25 -0.27 27.57
C PRO A 54 14.40 -0.56 26.31
N SER A 55 14.97 -1.32 25.37
CA SER A 55 14.22 -1.96 24.29
C SER A 55 13.05 -2.76 24.87
N SER A 56 11.82 -2.35 24.55
CA SER A 56 10.64 -3.16 24.83
C SER A 56 10.30 -4.04 23.62
N PRO A 57 9.76 -5.24 23.89
CA PRO A 57 9.90 -6.39 23.01
C PRO A 57 8.70 -6.50 22.08
N GLY A 58 8.98 -6.64 20.79
CA GLY A 58 8.02 -6.97 19.74
C GLY A 58 8.56 -8.01 18.77
N THR A 59 9.42 -8.94 19.23
CA THR A 59 9.73 -10.13 18.44
C THR A 59 8.57 -11.11 18.57
N ALA A 60 7.74 -11.15 17.53
CA ALA A 60 6.94 -12.31 17.18
C ALA A 60 6.72 -12.34 15.66
N GLY A 61 7.82 -12.41 14.90
CA GLY A 61 7.79 -12.84 13.51
C GLY A 61 7.47 -14.33 13.46
N ALA A 62 6.20 -14.68 13.58
CA ALA A 62 5.71 -16.02 13.28
C ALA A 62 5.40 -16.10 11.79
N ASP A 63 6.46 -16.41 11.04
CA ASP A 63 6.50 -17.30 9.89
C ASP A 63 5.16 -17.99 9.56
N ARG A 64 4.35 -17.33 8.73
CA ARG A 64 3.40 -17.98 7.83
C ARG A 64 3.50 -17.30 6.48
N THR A 65 4.64 -17.44 5.86
CA THR A 65 4.70 -17.39 4.41
C THR A 65 3.81 -18.52 3.88
N VAL A 66 2.76 -18.17 3.15
CA VAL A 66 1.93 -19.18 2.47
C VAL A 66 2.76 -19.71 1.30
N ASP A 67 2.97 -21.02 1.24
CA ASP A 67 3.55 -21.69 0.07
C ASP A 67 2.56 -21.56 -1.10
N LEU A 68 2.98 -20.86 -2.16
CA LEU A 68 2.19 -20.63 -3.36
C LEU A 68 2.56 -21.61 -4.47
N GLU A 69 1.57 -22.34 -4.99
CA GLU A 69 1.74 -23.36 -6.03
C GLU A 69 1.82 -22.78 -7.47
N GLN A 70 2.22 -21.51 -7.67
CA GLN A 70 2.23 -20.84 -8.98
C GLN A 70 3.54 -20.09 -9.28
N TYR A 71 3.92 -20.09 -10.56
CA TYR A 71 5.25 -19.73 -11.06
C TYR A 71 5.34 -18.54 -12.03
N ILE A 72 4.21 -18.00 -12.49
CA ILE A 72 4.26 -16.89 -13.45
C ILE A 72 3.20 -15.88 -13.07
N TYR A 73 3.64 -14.65 -12.86
CA TYR A 73 2.82 -13.51 -12.54
C TYR A 73 2.96 -12.50 -13.68
N ALA A 74 1.96 -12.46 -14.56
CA ALA A 74 1.93 -11.50 -15.65
C ALA A 74 1.78 -10.06 -15.12
N THR A 75 2.59 -9.14 -15.65
CA THR A 75 2.51 -7.70 -15.37
C THR A 75 1.09 -7.16 -15.51
N GLY A 76 0.61 -6.49 -14.46
CA GLY A 76 -0.71 -5.88 -14.35
C GLY A 76 -1.87 -6.83 -14.14
N HIS A 77 -1.61 -8.12 -13.91
CA HIS A 77 -2.64 -9.07 -13.49
C HIS A 77 -2.75 -9.09 -11.96
N CYS A 78 -3.93 -9.51 -11.50
CA CYS A 78 -4.30 -9.48 -10.09
C CYS A 78 -4.50 -10.89 -9.56
N TYR A 79 -3.98 -11.14 -8.36
CA TYR A 79 -3.85 -12.49 -7.81
C TYR A 79 -4.44 -12.59 -6.41
N THR A 80 -5.06 -13.73 -6.14
CA THR A 80 -5.61 -14.07 -4.84
C THR A 80 -5.28 -15.50 -4.46
N TRP A 81 -5.19 -15.77 -3.16
CA TRP A 81 -4.89 -17.08 -2.59
C TRP A 81 -5.52 -17.20 -1.19
N ARG A 82 -5.51 -18.42 -0.64
CA ARG A 82 -5.97 -18.69 0.72
C ARG A 82 -4.83 -18.45 1.69
N GLN A 83 -5.01 -17.52 2.62
CA GLN A 83 -3.99 -17.13 3.59
C GLN A 83 -4.02 -17.97 4.88
N GLU A 84 -5.12 -18.69 5.10
CA GLU A 84 -5.38 -19.48 6.30
C GLU A 84 -4.80 -20.90 6.27
N ILE A 85 -4.18 -21.28 5.15
CA ILE A 85 -3.58 -22.59 4.93
C ILE A 85 -2.08 -22.46 4.65
N SER A 86 -1.31 -23.50 4.95
CA SER A 86 0.14 -23.49 4.77
C SER A 86 0.57 -23.53 3.31
N LYS A 87 -0.27 -24.06 2.42
CA LYS A 87 -0.01 -24.19 0.99
C LYS A 87 -1.26 -23.89 0.20
N SER A 88 -1.19 -22.93 -0.71
CA SER A 88 -2.33 -22.44 -1.47
C SER A 88 -2.08 -22.40 -2.97
N ASP A 89 -3.10 -22.78 -3.72
CA ASP A 89 -3.23 -22.41 -5.12
C ASP A 89 -3.37 -20.89 -5.23
N VAL A 90 -2.70 -20.32 -6.23
CA VAL A 90 -2.87 -18.92 -6.64
C VAL A 90 -3.89 -18.87 -7.77
N LYS A 91 -4.71 -17.83 -7.76
CA LYS A 91 -5.70 -17.58 -8.81
C LYS A 91 -5.44 -16.21 -9.41
N ASP A 92 -5.27 -16.18 -10.73
CA ASP A 92 -5.39 -14.98 -11.55
C ASP A 92 -6.87 -14.60 -11.64
N VAL A 93 -7.20 -13.39 -11.21
CA VAL A 93 -8.56 -12.85 -11.14
C VAL A 93 -8.61 -11.47 -11.80
N PRO A 94 -9.76 -11.05 -12.35
CA PRO A 94 -9.95 -9.66 -12.78
C PRO A 94 -9.59 -8.70 -11.64
N CYS A 95 -8.89 -7.61 -11.94
CA CYS A 95 -8.51 -6.63 -10.92
C CYS A 95 -9.72 -5.93 -10.30
N GLU A 96 -10.87 -5.91 -10.98
CA GLU A 96 -12.13 -5.42 -10.42
C GLU A 96 -12.67 -6.32 -9.29
N ASP A 97 -12.26 -7.58 -9.24
CA ASP A 97 -12.60 -8.50 -8.17
C ASP A 97 -11.62 -8.37 -6.99
N ARG A 98 -12.02 -8.88 -5.82
CA ARG A 98 -11.16 -8.90 -4.62
C ARG A 98 -9.90 -9.73 -4.84
N HIS A 99 -8.75 -9.09 -4.69
CA HIS A 99 -7.43 -9.72 -4.82
C HIS A 99 -6.46 -9.21 -3.75
N LEU A 100 -5.29 -9.84 -3.65
CA LEU A 100 -4.29 -9.58 -2.62
C LEU A 100 -3.01 -8.94 -3.18
N PHE A 101 -2.78 -9.08 -4.49
CA PHE A 101 -1.53 -8.69 -5.14
C PHE A 101 -1.77 -8.31 -6.60
N GLU A 102 -1.22 -7.18 -7.05
CA GLU A 102 -1.13 -6.81 -8.46
C GLU A 102 0.34 -6.95 -8.90
N ALA A 103 0.62 -7.86 -9.83
CA ALA A 103 1.99 -8.13 -10.25
C ALA A 103 2.54 -7.01 -11.13
N VAL A 104 3.80 -6.67 -10.93
CA VAL A 104 4.49 -5.62 -11.70
C VAL A 104 5.49 -6.23 -12.66
N ASP A 105 6.55 -6.84 -12.16
CA ASP A 105 7.59 -7.44 -12.99
C ASP A 105 8.43 -8.42 -12.14
N ASP A 106 9.22 -9.24 -12.81
CA ASP A 106 10.13 -10.19 -12.18
C ASP A 106 11.56 -9.64 -12.10
N THR A 107 12.26 -10.00 -11.03
CA THR A 107 13.67 -9.70 -10.79
C THR A 107 14.37 -10.91 -10.19
N ASP A 108 15.70 -10.83 -10.06
CA ASP A 108 16.50 -11.92 -9.54
C ASP A 108 17.56 -11.41 -8.55
N LEU A 109 17.67 -12.09 -7.41
CA LEU A 109 18.56 -11.74 -6.30
C LEU A 109 19.99 -12.29 -6.45
N ASP A 110 20.30 -13.05 -7.50
CA ASP A 110 21.58 -13.74 -7.74
C ASP A 110 22.82 -12.85 -7.64
N LYS A 111 22.67 -11.54 -7.94
CA LYS A 111 23.78 -10.57 -7.88
C LYS A 111 24.31 -10.36 -6.46
N GLU A 112 23.45 -10.49 -5.46
CA GLU A 112 23.79 -10.29 -4.05
C GLU A 112 23.78 -11.62 -3.28
N TYR A 113 22.87 -12.52 -3.66
CA TYR A 113 22.64 -13.79 -2.97
C TYR A 113 23.04 -14.96 -3.86
N SER A 114 24.30 -15.39 -3.76
CA SER A 114 24.78 -16.60 -4.44
C SER A 114 23.93 -17.85 -4.11
N SER A 115 24.07 -18.91 -4.89
CA SER A 115 23.36 -20.19 -4.65
C SER A 115 23.63 -20.81 -3.28
N SER A 116 24.74 -20.48 -2.61
CA SER A 116 25.06 -20.92 -1.24
C SER A 116 24.71 -19.91 -0.14
N ALA A 117 24.08 -18.78 -0.48
CA ALA A 117 23.67 -17.78 0.50
C ALA A 117 22.62 -18.35 1.46
N PHE A 118 22.63 -17.91 2.72
CA PHE A 118 21.57 -18.24 3.67
C PHE A 118 20.24 -17.58 3.26
N TYR A 119 19.13 -18.24 3.58
CA TYR A 119 17.80 -17.66 3.41
C TYR A 119 17.67 -16.38 4.26
N PRO A 120 17.22 -15.25 3.69
CA PRO A 120 17.04 -14.01 4.42
C PRO A 120 16.05 -14.17 5.57
N ARG A 121 16.33 -13.51 6.69
CA ARG A 121 15.41 -13.49 7.83
C ARG A 121 14.17 -12.66 7.49
N PRO A 122 13.03 -12.90 8.17
CA PRO A 122 11.81 -12.13 7.96
C PRO A 122 12.02 -10.61 7.99
N GLU A 123 12.86 -10.11 8.90
CA GLU A 123 13.17 -8.68 9.03
C GLU A 123 14.03 -8.09 7.90
N GLU A 124 14.68 -8.91 7.07
CA GLU A 124 15.52 -8.46 5.96
C GLU A 124 14.71 -8.26 4.66
N TRP A 125 13.58 -8.94 4.53
CA TRP A 125 12.75 -8.89 3.31
C TRP A 125 12.22 -7.49 2.95
N PRO A 126 11.76 -6.64 3.88
CA PRO A 126 11.36 -5.28 3.55
C PRO A 126 12.44 -4.49 2.81
N ASP A 127 13.69 -4.57 3.27
CA ASP A 127 14.83 -3.88 2.64
C ASP A 127 15.20 -4.50 1.29
N ILE A 128 15.06 -5.83 1.15
CA ILE A 128 15.25 -6.52 -0.14
C ILE A 128 14.19 -6.06 -1.14
N ILE A 129 12.92 -6.08 -0.76
CA ILE A 129 11.80 -5.65 -1.62
C ILE A 129 11.98 -4.19 -2.03
N ALA A 130 12.27 -3.29 -1.07
CA ALA A 130 12.48 -1.88 -1.37
C ALA A 130 13.63 -1.67 -2.38
N ARG A 131 14.73 -2.42 -2.25
CA ARG A 131 15.90 -2.29 -3.11
C ARG A 131 15.70 -2.85 -4.52
N TYR A 132 15.03 -3.99 -4.64
CA TYR A 132 14.91 -4.71 -5.92
C TYR A 132 13.63 -4.35 -6.69
N CYS A 133 12.58 -3.91 -6.00
CA CYS A 133 11.27 -3.74 -6.62
C CYS A 133 10.81 -2.29 -6.81
N SER A 134 11.27 -1.32 -5.99
CA SER A 134 10.67 0.03 -5.99
C SER A 134 10.75 0.71 -7.37
N GLN A 135 11.89 0.63 -8.05
CA GLN A 135 12.02 1.24 -9.39
C GLN A 135 11.05 0.63 -10.41
N MET A 136 10.82 -0.68 -10.36
CA MET A 136 9.88 -1.35 -11.27
C MET A 136 8.44 -0.89 -11.00
N MET A 137 8.08 -0.70 -9.73
CA MET A 137 6.76 -0.16 -9.35
C MET A 137 6.59 1.29 -9.81
N ASP A 138 7.61 2.13 -9.63
CA ASP A 138 7.60 3.52 -10.09
C ASP A 138 7.42 3.60 -11.62
N GLU A 139 8.11 2.75 -12.37
CA GLU A 139 7.98 2.66 -13.83
C GLU A 139 6.60 2.13 -14.25
N TYR A 140 6.06 1.17 -13.52
CA TYR A 140 4.75 0.57 -13.77
C TYR A 140 3.60 1.57 -13.55
N LEU A 141 3.68 2.37 -12.50
CA LEU A 141 2.67 3.37 -12.11
C LEU A 141 2.86 4.70 -12.87
N GLY A 142 4.09 5.05 -13.25
CA GLY A 142 4.48 6.35 -13.77
C GLY A 142 4.71 7.41 -12.68
N TYR A 143 4.66 7.02 -11.41
CA TYR A 143 4.87 7.82 -10.21
C TYR A 143 5.19 6.87 -9.03
N PRO A 144 5.83 7.34 -7.95
CA PRO A 144 6.16 6.48 -6.82
C PRO A 144 4.93 6.03 -6.05
N LEU A 145 5.06 4.93 -5.30
CA LEU A 145 4.08 4.58 -4.26
C LEU A 145 4.03 5.67 -3.18
N ASP A 146 2.83 5.96 -2.70
CA ASP A 146 2.61 6.95 -1.65
C ASP A 146 3.04 6.35 -0.29
N PRO A 147 4.01 6.95 0.43
CA PRO A 147 4.45 6.43 1.73
C PRO A 147 3.35 6.43 2.80
N TYR A 148 2.29 7.22 2.62
CA TYR A 148 1.14 7.30 3.51
C TYR A 148 -0.14 6.75 2.84
N GLY A 149 0.01 6.10 1.69
CA GLY A 149 -1.09 5.67 0.86
C GLY A 149 -1.64 4.29 1.20
N ARG A 150 -2.74 3.96 0.51
CA ARG A 150 -3.42 2.67 0.62
C ARG A 150 -2.71 1.51 -0.08
N PHE A 151 -1.62 1.77 -0.79
CA PHE A 151 -0.85 0.75 -1.52
C PHE A 151 0.59 0.74 -1.05
N GLY A 152 1.19 -0.45 -1.02
CA GLY A 152 2.57 -0.67 -0.61
C GLY A 152 3.28 -1.66 -1.51
N ALA A 153 4.60 -1.75 -1.34
CA ALA A 153 5.42 -2.68 -2.08
C ALA A 153 5.30 -4.10 -1.49
N GLY A 154 4.96 -5.06 -2.34
CA GLY A 154 4.96 -6.48 -2.04
C GLY A 154 5.86 -7.27 -2.99
N ALA A 155 6.13 -8.52 -2.62
CA ALA A 155 6.80 -9.45 -3.49
C ALA A 155 6.41 -10.90 -3.18
N VAL A 156 6.41 -11.72 -4.24
CA VAL A 156 6.45 -13.18 -4.15
C VAL A 156 7.89 -13.61 -4.39
N TYR A 157 8.46 -14.43 -3.51
CA TYR A 157 9.86 -14.88 -3.54
C TYR A 157 9.93 -16.34 -3.10
N PRO A 158 10.96 -17.12 -3.43
CA PRO A 158 11.03 -18.54 -3.08
C PRO A 158 10.95 -18.76 -1.57
N ASP A 159 10.34 -19.87 -1.16
CA ASP A 159 10.45 -20.34 0.22
C ASP A 159 11.87 -20.85 0.54
N SER A 160 12.08 -21.30 1.78
CA SER A 160 13.39 -21.82 2.20
C SER A 160 13.85 -23.03 1.37
N VAL A 161 12.92 -23.88 0.91
CA VAL A 161 13.22 -25.07 0.10
C VAL A 161 13.65 -24.66 -1.32
N GLY A 162 12.93 -23.75 -1.97
CA GLY A 162 13.30 -23.18 -3.26
C GLY A 162 14.64 -22.45 -3.18
N TRP A 163 14.85 -21.69 -2.10
CA TRP A 163 16.10 -20.99 -1.85
C TRP A 163 17.30 -21.94 -1.72
N GLU A 164 17.17 -23.04 -0.97
CA GLU A 164 18.22 -24.06 -0.85
C GLU A 164 18.55 -24.74 -2.20
N GLN A 165 17.58 -24.77 -3.12
CA GLN A 165 17.77 -25.28 -4.48
C GLN A 165 18.40 -24.24 -5.42
N GLY A 166 18.66 -23.04 -4.93
CA GLY A 166 19.28 -21.94 -5.67
C GLY A 166 18.29 -21.02 -6.38
N ASP A 167 16.99 -21.11 -6.09
CA ASP A 167 16.02 -20.16 -6.63
C ASP A 167 16.19 -18.78 -5.97
N ARG A 168 16.32 -17.75 -6.79
CA ARG A 168 16.46 -16.33 -6.41
C ARG A 168 15.47 -15.43 -7.15
N SER A 169 14.51 -16.02 -7.85
CA SER A 169 13.49 -15.29 -8.60
C SER A 169 12.54 -14.58 -7.65
N VAL A 170 12.23 -13.32 -7.93
CA VAL A 170 11.30 -12.52 -7.15
C VAL A 170 10.32 -11.86 -8.10
N THR A 171 9.03 -12.09 -7.90
CA THR A 171 7.98 -11.30 -8.55
C THR A 171 7.68 -10.10 -7.67
N CYS A 172 8.00 -8.92 -8.15
CA CYS A 172 7.62 -7.65 -7.53
C CYS A 172 6.16 -7.32 -7.85
N GLY A 173 5.43 -6.77 -6.88
CA GLY A 173 4.07 -6.30 -7.11
C GLY A 173 3.55 -5.42 -6.01
N ILE A 174 2.30 -4.99 -6.14
CA ILE A 174 1.68 -4.00 -5.28
C ILE A 174 0.59 -4.67 -4.45
N VAL A 175 0.54 -4.30 -3.17
CA VAL A 175 -0.40 -4.82 -2.18
C VAL A 175 -1.17 -3.66 -1.54
N ALA A 176 -2.27 -3.94 -0.87
CA ALA A 176 -2.88 -2.94 0.00
C ALA A 176 -2.06 -2.75 1.28
N SER A 177 -1.90 -1.50 1.69
CA SER A 177 -1.34 -1.14 2.99
C SER A 177 -2.34 -1.52 4.09
N GLY A 178 -1.85 -2.18 5.15
CA GLY A 178 -2.61 -2.39 6.38
C GLY A 178 -2.57 -1.19 7.30
N THR A 179 -3.44 -1.19 8.31
CA THR A 179 -3.42 -0.30 9.47
C THR A 179 -2.66 -0.95 10.63
N GLU A 180 -2.36 -0.18 11.69
CA GLU A 180 -1.75 -0.74 12.92
C GLU A 180 -2.61 -1.84 13.57
N THR A 181 -3.91 -1.84 13.30
CA THR A 181 -4.84 -2.83 13.84
C THR A 181 -4.93 -4.10 13.01
N ASP A 182 -4.40 -4.07 11.77
CA ASP A 182 -4.43 -5.22 10.89
C ASP A 182 -3.36 -6.25 11.27
N PRO A 183 -3.64 -7.55 11.05
CA PRO A 183 -2.63 -8.57 11.28
C PRO A 183 -1.40 -8.33 10.40
N LEU A 184 -0.24 -8.10 11.04
CA LEU A 184 1.06 -7.93 10.36
C LEU A 184 1.44 -9.11 9.45
N THR A 185 0.77 -10.24 9.58
CA THR A 185 1.04 -11.50 8.86
C THR A 185 0.09 -11.76 7.71
N ALA A 186 -0.83 -10.85 7.37
CA ALA A 186 -1.83 -11.04 6.33
C ALA A 186 -1.81 -9.92 5.29
N PHE A 187 -1.95 -10.30 4.02
CA PHE A 187 -2.20 -9.40 2.91
C PHE A 187 -3.63 -8.91 3.00
N MET A 188 -3.80 -7.59 2.90
CA MET A 188 -5.13 -6.99 2.90
C MET A 188 -5.74 -7.07 1.51
N PRO A 189 -6.98 -7.57 1.37
CA PRO A 189 -7.65 -7.64 0.09
C PRO A 189 -8.08 -6.26 -0.38
N PHE A 190 -7.94 -6.01 -1.68
CA PHE A 190 -8.40 -4.79 -2.34
C PHE A 190 -9.05 -5.10 -3.69
N GLU A 191 -9.68 -4.08 -4.26
CA GLU A 191 -10.39 -4.12 -5.55
C GLU A 191 -9.95 -2.93 -6.42
N GLY A 192 -10.02 -3.13 -7.73
CA GLY A 192 -9.56 -2.20 -8.75
C GLY A 192 -8.07 -2.31 -9.02
N ALA A 193 -7.67 -2.06 -10.27
CA ALA A 193 -6.26 -1.96 -10.63
C ALA A 193 -5.60 -0.75 -9.94
N VAL A 194 -4.34 -0.90 -9.54
CA VAL A 194 -3.54 0.14 -8.89
C VAL A 194 -3.14 1.22 -9.90
N ARG A 195 -2.79 0.84 -11.13
CA ARG A 195 -2.38 1.80 -12.16
C ARG A 195 -3.50 2.80 -12.45
N GLY A 196 -3.20 4.09 -12.27
CA GLY A 196 -4.16 5.18 -12.46
C GLY A 196 -5.16 5.35 -11.33
N ALA A 197 -5.08 4.53 -10.28
CA ALA A 197 -5.87 4.71 -9.09
C ALA A 197 -5.25 5.78 -8.18
N ASP A 198 -6.13 6.49 -7.47
CA ASP A 198 -5.72 7.38 -6.39
C ASP A 198 -5.14 6.55 -5.23
N GLN A 199 -4.00 7.00 -4.70
CA GLN A 199 -3.28 6.30 -3.64
C GLN A 199 -3.71 6.71 -2.23
N ALA A 200 -4.66 7.64 -2.07
CA ALA A 200 -5.06 8.11 -0.75
C ALA A 200 -5.60 6.97 0.11
N TRP A 201 -5.09 6.86 1.33
CA TRP A 201 -5.73 6.09 2.36
C TRP A 201 -6.93 6.87 2.91
N VAL A 202 -8.13 6.31 2.72
CA VAL A 202 -9.38 6.92 3.15
C VAL A 202 -10.02 6.02 4.20
N PRO A 203 -10.05 6.44 5.48
CA PRO A 203 -10.72 5.66 6.51
C PRO A 203 -12.22 5.57 6.25
N ALA A 204 -12.82 4.45 6.66
CA ALA A 204 -14.25 4.25 6.56
C ALA A 204 -15.03 5.37 7.27
N VAL A 205 -16.21 5.70 6.74
CA VAL A 205 -17.11 6.67 7.37
C VAL A 205 -17.50 6.15 8.75
N GLY A 206 -17.33 6.97 9.77
CA GLY A 206 -17.58 6.62 11.17
C GLY A 206 -16.39 6.11 11.96
N THR A 207 -15.22 5.90 11.33
CA THR A 207 -13.98 5.58 12.07
C THR A 207 -13.58 6.73 12.97
N CYS A 208 -13.19 6.43 14.22
CA CYS A 208 -12.83 7.42 15.23
C CYS A 208 -11.32 7.48 15.45
N PHE A 209 -10.81 8.68 15.71
CA PHE A 209 -9.38 8.92 15.88
C PHE A 209 -9.09 9.72 17.14
N SER A 210 -8.13 9.25 17.94
CA SER A 210 -7.47 10.10 18.94
C SER A 210 -6.42 10.95 18.25
N ASP A 211 -6.26 12.19 18.72
CA ASP A 211 -5.24 13.12 18.23
C ASP A 211 -4.21 13.35 19.34
N ASP A 212 -2.96 12.97 19.09
CA ASP A 212 -1.81 13.31 19.92
C ASP A 212 -0.83 14.19 19.14
N ALA A 213 -0.86 15.49 19.41
CA ALA A 213 0.00 16.49 18.77
C ALA A 213 -0.02 16.47 17.22
N GLY A 214 -1.19 16.20 16.63
CA GLY A 214 -1.39 16.12 15.18
C GLY A 214 -1.23 14.71 14.61
N HIS A 215 -0.82 13.73 15.43
CA HIS A 215 -0.80 12.33 15.03
C HIS A 215 -2.16 11.68 15.30
N LEU A 216 -2.83 11.27 14.23
CA LEU A 216 -4.12 10.60 14.30
C LEU A 216 -3.94 9.09 14.43
N THR A 217 -4.44 8.53 15.52
CA THR A 217 -4.46 7.08 15.76
C THR A 217 -5.90 6.59 15.76
N GLU A 218 -6.20 5.59 14.93
CA GLU A 218 -7.51 4.95 14.93
C GLU A 218 -7.81 4.33 16.30
N THR A 219 -9.01 4.57 16.83
CA THR A 219 -9.42 4.10 18.14
C THR A 219 -10.90 3.71 18.16
N SER A 220 -11.29 2.92 19.15
CA SER A 220 -12.70 2.62 19.40
C SER A 220 -13.46 3.91 19.68
N CYS A 221 -14.60 4.12 19.04
CA CYS A 221 -15.44 5.29 19.31
C CYS A 221 -16.04 5.30 20.74
N ALA A 222 -15.94 4.19 21.49
CA ALA A 222 -16.29 4.14 22.91
C ALA A 222 -15.13 4.58 23.83
N ALA A 223 -13.91 4.69 23.28
CA ALA A 223 -12.76 5.27 23.93
C ALA A 223 -12.69 6.79 23.64
N PRO A 224 -11.90 7.57 24.41
CA PRO A 224 -11.66 8.98 24.12
C PRO A 224 -11.13 9.18 22.70
N HIS A 225 -11.81 10.03 21.91
CA HIS A 225 -11.40 10.37 20.54
C HIS A 225 -11.79 11.81 20.19
N ASN A 226 -11.04 12.42 19.28
CA ASN A 226 -11.12 13.84 18.95
C ASN A 226 -11.74 14.09 17.57
N LEU A 227 -11.76 13.06 16.73
CA LEU A 227 -12.17 13.13 15.34
C LEU A 227 -12.99 11.90 14.95
N GLN A 228 -13.95 12.10 14.05
CA GLN A 228 -14.67 11.03 13.38
C GLN A 228 -14.66 11.25 11.87
N SER A 229 -14.24 10.22 11.11
CA SER A 229 -14.22 10.25 9.64
C SER A 229 -15.62 10.40 9.08
N ILE A 230 -15.77 11.31 8.12
CA ILE A 230 -17.03 11.53 7.38
C ILE A 230 -16.89 11.22 5.89
N GLY A 231 -15.73 10.72 5.47
CA GLY A 231 -15.43 10.35 4.09
C GLY A 231 -14.23 11.14 3.55
N ALA A 232 -14.13 11.23 2.22
CA ALA A 232 -13.07 11.96 1.55
C ALA A 232 -13.61 12.73 0.35
N VAL A 233 -12.87 13.76 -0.05
CA VAL A 233 -13.16 14.59 -1.22
C VAL A 233 -11.96 14.60 -2.16
N THR A 234 -12.22 14.60 -3.47
CA THR A 234 -11.17 14.82 -4.47
C THR A 234 -10.87 16.31 -4.52
N VAL A 235 -9.61 16.67 -4.34
CA VAL A 235 -9.13 18.05 -4.47
C VAL A 235 -9.21 18.46 -5.95
N PRO A 236 -10.06 19.46 -6.29
CA PRO A 236 -10.26 19.86 -7.68
C PRO A 236 -9.11 20.71 -8.22
N GLY A 237 -9.00 20.74 -9.55
CA GLY A 237 -8.14 21.67 -10.26
C GLY A 237 -6.68 21.22 -10.37
N THR A 238 -5.85 22.15 -10.83
CA THR A 238 -4.41 21.97 -10.98
C THR A 238 -3.73 23.05 -10.15
N PRO A 239 -2.80 22.69 -9.27
CA PRO A 239 -2.10 23.67 -8.47
C PRO A 239 -1.26 24.59 -9.36
N PRO A 240 -0.96 25.82 -8.92
CA PRO A 240 -0.06 26.69 -9.65
C PRO A 240 1.35 26.08 -9.75
N GLY A 241 1.88 26.01 -10.97
CA GLY A 241 3.21 25.46 -11.25
C GLY A 241 3.21 23.94 -11.47
N ASP A 242 4.41 23.37 -11.56
CA ASP A 242 4.61 21.95 -11.91
C ASP A 242 4.86 21.04 -10.69
N GLY A 243 4.74 21.58 -9.47
CA GLY A 243 5.06 20.90 -8.22
C GLY A 243 3.84 20.58 -7.34
N PRO A 244 4.06 20.00 -6.15
CA PRO A 244 3.02 19.89 -5.14
C PRO A 244 2.42 21.25 -4.78
N PRO A 245 1.11 21.32 -4.48
CA PRO A 245 0.46 22.54 -4.02
C PRO A 245 1.07 23.06 -2.72
N SER A 246 0.85 24.35 -2.44
CA SER A 246 1.03 24.88 -1.09
C SER A 246 -0.13 24.45 -0.19
N ASP A 247 0.13 24.36 1.12
CA ASP A 247 -0.89 24.06 2.13
C ASP A 247 -2.09 25.00 2.01
N SER A 248 -1.83 26.31 1.82
CA SER A 248 -2.90 27.30 1.64
C SER A 248 -3.80 27.02 0.44
N TRP A 249 -3.24 26.51 -0.66
CA TRP A 249 -4.04 26.17 -1.84
C TRP A 249 -4.86 24.91 -1.58
N LEU A 250 -4.27 23.90 -0.93
CA LEU A 250 -4.99 22.68 -0.54
C LEU A 250 -6.15 23.02 0.40
N ASP A 251 -5.91 23.86 1.41
CA ASP A 251 -6.94 24.30 2.36
C ASP A 251 -8.07 25.05 1.65
N GLU A 252 -7.75 25.96 0.74
CA GLU A 252 -8.76 26.66 -0.07
C GLU A 252 -9.61 25.69 -0.90
N GLN A 253 -9.01 24.63 -1.46
CA GLN A 253 -9.74 23.64 -2.25
C GLN A 253 -10.55 22.66 -1.40
N ALA A 254 -10.01 22.19 -0.27
CA ALA A 254 -10.60 21.14 0.55
C ALA A 254 -11.65 21.68 1.53
N SER A 255 -11.45 22.88 2.07
CA SER A 255 -12.26 23.44 3.17
C SER A 255 -13.76 23.44 2.87
N GLN A 256 -14.17 24.01 1.73
CA GLN A 256 -15.59 24.07 1.37
C GLN A 256 -16.17 22.67 1.10
N LEU A 257 -15.40 21.79 0.45
CA LEU A 257 -15.86 20.44 0.13
C LEU A 257 -16.05 19.58 1.38
N CYS A 258 -15.11 19.64 2.33
CA CYS A 258 -15.25 18.96 3.62
C CYS A 258 -16.31 19.61 4.51
N ALA A 259 -16.49 20.93 4.45
CA ALA A 259 -17.59 21.62 5.14
C ALA A 259 -18.97 21.17 4.62
N ASP A 260 -19.12 21.04 3.29
CA ASP A 260 -20.34 20.53 2.67
C ASP A 260 -20.61 19.08 3.08
N LEU A 261 -19.58 18.24 3.11
CA LEU A 261 -19.67 16.85 3.59
C LEU A 261 -20.03 16.77 5.08
N ALA A 262 -19.56 17.72 5.89
CA ALA A 262 -19.85 17.79 7.33
C ALA A 262 -21.25 18.36 7.64
N ALA A 263 -21.85 19.15 6.74
CA ALA A 263 -23.11 19.86 6.99
C ALA A 263 -24.25 18.99 7.57
N PRO A 264 -24.45 17.72 7.16
CA PRO A 264 -25.45 16.85 7.77
C PRO A 264 -25.19 16.51 9.25
N TYR A 265 -23.93 16.46 9.66
CA TYR A 265 -23.50 16.21 11.06
C TYR A 265 -23.66 17.48 11.91
N LEU A 266 -23.36 18.64 11.32
CA LEU A 266 -23.39 19.95 11.98
C LEU A 266 -24.80 20.53 12.19
N ARG A 267 -25.87 19.78 11.89
CA ARG A 267 -27.26 20.19 12.20
C ARG A 267 -27.51 20.30 13.70
N THR A 268 -26.74 19.55 14.49
CA THR A 268 -26.59 19.79 15.92
C THR A 268 -25.25 20.48 16.10
N ASP A 269 -25.25 21.66 16.70
CA ASP A 269 -24.04 22.47 16.96
C ASP A 269 -23.13 21.86 18.03
N ARG A 270 -23.67 20.95 18.84
CA ARG A 270 -22.95 20.25 19.90
C ARG A 270 -23.15 18.74 19.89
N PHE A 271 -22.11 18.04 20.32
CA PHE A 271 -22.16 16.62 20.67
C PHE A 271 -21.56 16.48 22.07
N ASP A 272 -22.36 15.95 23.00
CA ASP A 272 -22.10 16.08 24.44
C ASP A 272 -21.85 17.56 24.85
N SER A 273 -20.65 17.88 25.35
CA SER A 273 -20.23 19.24 25.66
C SER A 273 -19.39 19.90 24.57
N ALA A 274 -18.99 19.15 23.53
CA ALA A 274 -18.11 19.62 22.48
C ALA A 274 -18.90 20.31 21.37
N SER A 275 -18.33 21.37 20.82
CA SER A 275 -18.75 21.97 19.56
C SER A 275 -18.19 21.16 18.40
N LEU A 276 -18.90 21.14 17.27
CA LEU A 276 -18.49 20.41 16.08
C LEU A 276 -17.82 21.34 15.07
N THR A 277 -16.69 20.90 14.50
CA THR A 277 -16.00 21.63 13.43
C THR A 277 -15.62 20.69 12.28
N PRO A 278 -15.78 21.10 11.00
CA PRO A 278 -15.18 20.34 9.91
C PRO A 278 -13.65 20.41 10.01
N GLN A 279 -12.99 19.29 9.72
CA GLN A 279 -11.53 19.18 9.61
C GLN A 279 -11.16 18.30 8.41
N TRP A 280 -9.92 18.40 7.95
CA TRP A 280 -9.36 17.61 6.85
C TRP A 280 -7.87 17.41 7.03
N ASN A 281 -7.32 16.36 6.44
CA ASN A 281 -5.88 16.17 6.42
C ASN A 281 -5.24 16.97 5.29
N PRO A 282 -4.03 17.52 5.47
CA PRO A 282 -3.24 17.98 4.35
C PRO A 282 -2.88 16.79 3.45
N ILE A 283 -2.53 17.09 2.20
CA ILE A 283 -1.89 16.12 1.31
C ILE A 283 -0.41 16.48 1.28
N ASP A 284 0.44 15.60 1.83
CA ASP A 284 1.87 15.83 1.85
C ASP A 284 2.45 15.96 0.43
N PRO A 285 3.54 16.73 0.25
CA PRO A 285 4.18 16.87 -1.05
C PRO A 285 4.60 15.52 -1.67
N GLU A 286 4.98 14.54 -0.85
CA GLU A 286 5.30 13.18 -1.29
C GLU A 286 4.06 12.45 -1.81
N SER A 287 2.97 12.45 -1.05
CA SER A 287 1.68 11.88 -1.46
C SER A 287 1.15 12.50 -2.75
N TRP A 288 1.27 13.82 -2.90
CA TRP A 288 0.88 14.48 -4.15
C TRP A 288 1.71 14.00 -5.34
N ARG A 289 3.03 13.82 -5.19
CA ARG A 289 3.88 13.29 -6.26
C ARG A 289 3.55 11.84 -6.59
N ALA A 290 3.15 11.06 -5.59
CA ALA A 290 2.64 9.70 -5.74
C ALA A 290 1.22 9.64 -6.33
N GLY A 291 0.58 10.77 -6.67
CA GLY A 291 -0.74 10.73 -7.31
C GLY A 291 -1.92 10.68 -6.34
N THR A 292 -1.72 10.91 -5.04
CA THR A 292 -2.82 11.16 -4.10
C THR A 292 -3.48 12.50 -4.41
N ARG A 293 -4.78 12.46 -4.68
CA ARG A 293 -5.64 13.59 -5.04
C ARG A 293 -6.87 13.70 -4.16
N ARG A 294 -7.09 12.76 -3.24
CA ARG A 294 -8.16 12.82 -2.24
C ARG A 294 -7.62 13.18 -0.87
N THR A 295 -8.39 13.96 -0.13
CA THR A 295 -8.16 14.22 1.30
C THR A 295 -9.32 13.66 2.12
N SER A 296 -8.99 13.08 3.27
CA SER A 296 -9.95 12.61 4.27
C SER A 296 -10.54 13.81 5.02
N CYS A 297 -11.85 13.82 5.14
CA CYS A 297 -12.62 14.81 5.88
C CYS A 297 -13.11 14.20 7.20
N TYR A 298 -13.15 15.02 8.23
CA TYR A 298 -13.54 14.64 9.58
C TYR A 298 -14.52 15.67 10.16
N VAL A 299 -15.26 15.25 11.17
CA VAL A 299 -15.78 16.16 12.18
C VAL A 299 -14.88 16.08 13.39
N GLY A 300 -14.34 17.22 13.81
CA GLY A 300 -13.58 17.40 15.03
C GLY A 300 -14.44 17.92 16.17
N PHE A 301 -14.06 17.53 17.39
CA PHE A 301 -14.71 17.93 18.63
C PHE A 301 -13.85 18.98 19.35
N VAL A 302 -14.42 20.16 19.60
CA VAL A 302 -13.69 21.28 20.22
C VAL A 302 -14.45 21.92 21.38
N ASP A 303 -13.73 22.54 22.32
CA ASP A 303 -14.33 23.36 23.37
C ASP A 303 -14.78 24.75 22.83
N GLU A 304 -15.27 25.61 23.73
CA GLU A 304 -15.72 26.97 23.38
C GLU A 304 -14.57 27.88 22.87
N ASN A 305 -13.31 27.50 23.12
CA ASN A 305 -12.13 28.20 22.65
C ASN A 305 -11.58 27.62 21.35
N GLY A 306 -12.21 26.58 20.78
CA GLY A 306 -11.73 25.87 19.61
C GLY A 306 -10.59 24.88 19.89
N THR A 307 -10.34 24.55 21.16
CA THR A 307 -9.34 23.54 21.54
C THR A 307 -9.91 22.15 21.36
N SER A 308 -9.15 21.24 20.72
CA SER A 308 -9.53 19.83 20.55
C SER A 308 -9.83 19.17 21.91
N VAL A 309 -10.99 18.53 22.02
CA VAL A 309 -11.42 17.82 23.24
C VAL A 309 -11.96 16.44 22.90
N PRO A 310 -11.68 15.41 23.71
CA PRO A 310 -12.16 14.07 23.43
C PRO A 310 -13.63 13.87 23.80
N VAL A 311 -14.34 13.07 23.00
CA VAL A 311 -15.67 12.52 23.30
C VAL A 311 -15.59 10.99 23.44
N HIS A 312 -16.67 10.36 23.92
CA HIS A 312 -16.69 8.94 24.29
C HIS A 312 -17.78 8.13 23.57
N ALA A 313 -18.38 8.72 22.53
CA ALA A 313 -19.40 8.07 21.72
C ALA A 313 -19.26 8.50 20.26
N ALA A 314 -19.58 7.59 19.33
CA ALA A 314 -19.66 7.93 17.91
C ALA A 314 -20.86 8.84 17.65
N MET A 315 -20.69 9.84 16.81
CA MET A 315 -21.81 10.50 16.16
C MET A 315 -22.51 9.51 15.21
N PRO A 316 -23.85 9.53 15.15
CA PRO A 316 -24.58 8.75 14.16
C PRO A 316 -24.17 9.16 12.74
N VAL A 317 -23.87 8.17 11.89
CA VAL A 317 -23.71 8.41 10.44
C VAL A 317 -25.07 8.81 9.87
N PRO A 318 -25.22 10.03 9.31
CA PRO A 318 -26.46 10.47 8.71
C PRO A 318 -26.88 9.53 7.58
N ALA A 319 -28.18 9.29 7.44
CA ALA A 319 -28.69 8.59 6.27
C ALA A 319 -28.33 9.38 5.00
N ALA A 320 -27.87 8.66 3.97
CA ALA A 320 -27.57 9.18 2.65
C ALA A 320 -28.82 9.74 1.95
#